data_AF-A0A517T3M9-F1
#
_entry.id   AF-A0A517T3M9-F1
#
_cell.length_a   1.000
_cell.length_b   1.000
_cell.length_c   1.000
_cell.angle_alpha   90.00
_cell.angle_beta   90.00
_cell.angle_gamma   90.00
#
_symmetry.space_group_name_H-M   'P 1'
#
loop_
_entity.id
_entity.type
_entity.pdbx_description
1 polymer ?
#
loop_
_entity_poly.entity_id
_entity_poly.type
_entity_poly.pdbx_seq_one_letter_code
_entity_poly.pdbx_strand_id
1 'polypeptide(L)'
;MDSELVQVASCGSEGEAENIRSFLLEQGIEAYVVGSTAATTIWYVGSALGGVRLFTAAADAQAARELIEHHETSTDEENWLCSECQAEVDRGFDRCWSCGKDREAIGTSTPQVSDQVIASDTENDQRSPTGDTTESTADSPIDPMVRRAFRSSMIGLGLLPIILHVYSMTLLFKRASQEEPLTQESNRLWYITLGVNILAGSVFVILYKLLSH
;
A
#
# COMPACT_ATOMS: atom_id res chain seq x y z
N MET A 1 -41.83 5.26 -14.75
CA MET A 1 -40.75 5.67 -15.66
C MET A 1 -39.50 5.08 -15.05
N ASP A 2 -38.97 4.02 -15.64
CA ASP A 2 -37.73 3.43 -15.18
C ASP A 2 -36.61 4.41 -15.54
N SER A 3 -36.13 5.13 -14.53
CA SER A 3 -35.01 6.05 -14.70
C SER A 3 -33.78 5.22 -15.03
N GLU A 4 -33.37 5.23 -16.29
CA GLU A 4 -32.15 4.57 -16.74
C GLU A 4 -30.96 5.09 -15.92
N LEU A 5 -30.27 4.18 -15.24
CA LEU A 5 -29.11 4.51 -14.41
C LEU A 5 -27.84 4.44 -15.28
N VAL A 6 -27.10 5.54 -15.29
CA VAL A 6 -25.88 5.70 -16.09
C VAL A 6 -24.69 5.85 -15.16
N GLN A 7 -23.60 5.16 -15.45
CA GLN A 7 -22.36 5.29 -14.68
C GLN A 7 -21.74 6.67 -14.92
N VAL A 8 -21.39 7.35 -13.83
CA VAL A 8 -20.77 8.69 -13.86
C VAL A 8 -19.33 8.69 -13.37
N ALA A 9 -18.94 7.78 -12.46
CA ALA A 9 -17.58 7.68 -11.95
C ALA A 9 -17.21 6.25 -11.51
N SER A 10 -15.91 6.04 -11.31
CA SER A 10 -15.33 4.83 -10.71
C SER A 10 -14.36 5.25 -9.62
N CYS A 11 -14.59 4.80 -8.40
CA CYS A 11 -13.82 5.14 -7.21
C CYS A 11 -12.91 3.96 -6.80
N GLY A 12 -11.78 4.29 -6.18
CA GLY A 12 -10.84 3.32 -5.64
C GLY A 12 -11.31 2.68 -4.33
N SER A 13 -12.22 3.34 -3.60
CA SER A 13 -12.74 2.85 -2.33
C SER A 13 -14.22 3.20 -2.10
N GLU A 14 -14.84 2.51 -1.14
CA GLU A 14 -16.22 2.81 -0.69
C GLU A 14 -16.32 4.18 -0.02
N GLY A 15 -15.32 4.58 0.77
CA GLY A 15 -15.32 5.88 1.44
C GLY A 15 -15.28 7.05 0.46
N GLU A 16 -14.45 6.94 -0.57
CA GLU A 16 -14.40 7.91 -1.68
C GLU A 16 -15.74 7.99 -2.42
N ALA A 17 -16.36 6.84 -2.71
CA ALA A 17 -17.66 6.78 -3.37
C ALA A 17 -18.78 7.42 -2.54
N GLU A 18 -18.82 7.20 -1.22
CA GLU A 18 -19.81 7.82 -0.34
C GLU A 18 -19.57 9.33 -0.16
N ASN A 19 -18.31 9.79 -0.19
CA ASN A 19 -17.99 11.22 -0.18
C ASN A 19 -18.54 11.90 -1.43
N ILE A 20 -18.25 11.34 -2.62
CA ILE A 20 -18.74 11.88 -3.90
C ILE A 20 -20.27 11.82 -3.97
N ARG A 21 -20.88 10.73 -3.50
CA ARG A 21 -22.34 10.60 -3.43
C ARG A 21 -22.97 11.68 -2.54
N SER A 22 -22.39 11.93 -1.37
CA SER A 22 -22.86 12.98 -0.46
C SER A 22 -22.76 14.36 -1.09
N PHE A 23 -21.65 14.65 -1.77
CA PHE A 23 -21.44 15.89 -2.51
C PHE A 23 -22.47 16.09 -3.64
N LEU A 24 -22.73 15.06 -4.45
CA LEU A 24 -23.76 15.12 -5.50
C LEU A 24 -25.15 15.34 -4.91
N LEU A 25 -25.46 14.70 -3.79
CA LEU A 25 -26.75 14.84 -3.11
C LEU A 25 -26.97 16.27 -2.59
N GLU A 26 -25.92 16.95 -2.10
CA GLU A 26 -25.98 18.36 -1.71
C GLU A 26 -26.31 19.29 -2.89
N GLN A 27 -25.87 18.92 -4.11
CA GLN A 27 -26.22 19.62 -5.35
C GLN A 27 -27.57 19.17 -5.93
N GLY A 28 -28.32 18.33 -5.21
CA GLY A 28 -29.65 17.86 -5.60
C GLY A 28 -29.64 16.69 -6.59
N ILE A 29 -28.48 16.05 -6.83
CA ILE A 29 -28.35 14.90 -7.72
C ILE A 29 -28.31 13.60 -6.91
N GLU A 30 -29.28 12.73 -7.10
CA GLU A 30 -29.30 11.42 -6.43
C GLU A 30 -28.34 10.45 -7.13
N ALA A 31 -27.44 9.84 -6.34
CA ALA A 31 -26.46 8.87 -6.81
C ALA A 31 -26.54 7.55 -6.04
N TYR A 32 -26.27 6.45 -6.75
CA TYR A 32 -26.26 5.09 -6.25
C TYR A 32 -24.86 4.49 -6.36
N VAL A 33 -24.38 3.91 -5.25
CA VAL A 33 -23.07 3.26 -5.17
C VAL A 33 -23.23 1.75 -5.37
N VAL A 34 -22.45 1.18 -6.29
CA VAL A 34 -22.47 -0.26 -6.59
C VAL A 34 -21.05 -0.83 -6.53
N GLY A 35 -20.87 -1.96 -5.85
CA GLY A 35 -19.59 -2.68 -5.79
C GLY A 35 -18.85 -2.66 -4.45
N SER A 36 -19.43 -2.04 -3.41
CA SER A 36 -18.81 -1.95 -2.06
C SER A 36 -18.49 -3.31 -1.42
N THR A 37 -19.30 -4.34 -1.73
CA THR A 37 -19.15 -5.68 -1.12
C THR A 37 -18.05 -6.54 -1.76
N ALA A 38 -17.66 -6.25 -3.02
CA ALA A 38 -16.63 -7.02 -3.72
C ALA A 38 -15.21 -6.48 -3.46
N ALA A 39 -15.06 -5.16 -3.26
CA ALA A 39 -13.78 -4.51 -2.98
C ALA A 39 -13.23 -4.84 -1.58
N THR A 40 -14.12 -5.04 -0.60
CA THR A 40 -13.74 -5.30 0.81
C THR A 40 -13.22 -6.72 1.07
N THR A 41 -13.50 -7.68 0.19
CA THR A 41 -13.05 -9.08 0.36
C THR A 41 -11.68 -9.35 -0.29
N ILE A 42 -11.23 -8.50 -1.23
CA ILE A 42 -9.99 -8.71 -1.99
C ILE A 42 -9.19 -7.40 -2.08
N TRP A 43 -8.48 -7.06 -0.99
CA TRP A 43 -7.68 -5.83 -0.89
C TRP A 43 -6.57 -5.68 -1.94
N TYR A 44 -6.15 -6.77 -2.58
CA TYR A 44 -5.03 -6.78 -3.54
C TYR A 44 -5.46 -6.54 -5.01
N VAL A 45 -6.76 -6.60 -5.33
CA VAL A 45 -7.25 -6.61 -6.73
C VAL A 45 -8.39 -5.60 -6.96
N GLY A 46 -8.60 -4.66 -6.04
CA GLY A 46 -9.73 -3.70 -6.08
C GLY A 46 -9.76 -2.81 -7.32
N SER A 47 -8.62 -2.48 -7.91
CA SER A 47 -8.51 -1.67 -9.12
C SER A 47 -8.68 -2.46 -10.43
N ALA A 48 -8.38 -3.76 -10.43
CA ALA A 48 -8.47 -4.58 -11.65
C ALA A 48 -9.88 -5.13 -11.94
N LEU A 49 -10.78 -5.10 -10.95
CA LEU A 49 -12.18 -5.55 -11.08
C LEU A 49 -13.18 -4.42 -11.34
N GLY A 50 -12.71 -3.21 -11.64
CA GLY A 50 -13.58 -2.08 -11.99
C GLY A 50 -14.14 -1.31 -10.80
N GLY A 51 -13.54 -1.46 -9.61
CA GLY A 51 -13.74 -0.60 -8.45
C GLY A 51 -15.17 -0.48 -7.92
N VAL A 52 -15.37 0.54 -7.09
CA VAL A 52 -16.70 0.98 -6.63
C VAL A 52 -17.23 1.96 -7.68
N ARG A 53 -18.45 1.77 -8.18
CA ARG A 53 -19.00 2.57 -9.28
C ARG A 53 -20.16 3.43 -8.81
N LEU A 54 -20.21 4.68 -9.26
CA LEU A 54 -21.33 5.59 -9.03
C LEU A 54 -22.24 5.67 -10.26
N PHE A 55 -23.53 5.61 -10.01
CA PHE A 55 -24.59 5.73 -11.00
C PHE A 55 -25.56 6.85 -10.63
N THR A 56 -26.04 7.59 -11.62
CA THR A 56 -27.12 8.58 -11.47
C THR A 56 -28.18 8.35 -12.54
N ALA A 57 -29.32 9.05 -12.45
CA ALA A 57 -30.29 9.05 -13.53
C ALA A 57 -29.67 9.64 -14.82
N ALA A 58 -30.02 9.09 -15.98
CA ALA A 58 -29.50 9.54 -17.27
C ALA A 58 -29.66 11.05 -17.52
N ALA A 59 -30.73 11.65 -16.97
CA ALA A 59 -30.99 13.09 -17.07
C ALA A 59 -29.93 13.95 -16.36
N ASP A 60 -29.35 13.44 -15.26
CA ASP A 60 -28.41 14.17 -14.41
C ASP A 60 -26.95 13.75 -14.64
N ALA A 61 -26.71 12.76 -15.50
CA ALA A 61 -25.40 12.15 -15.71
C ALA A 61 -24.32 13.15 -16.17
N GLN A 62 -24.67 14.11 -17.02
CA GLN A 62 -23.72 15.12 -17.49
C GLN A 62 -23.38 16.13 -16.40
N ALA A 63 -24.38 16.66 -15.70
CA ALA A 63 -24.18 17.59 -14.59
C ALA A 63 -23.37 16.95 -13.46
N ALA A 64 -23.64 15.68 -13.15
CA ALA A 64 -22.87 14.93 -12.16
C ALA A 64 -21.39 14.81 -12.53
N ARG A 65 -21.06 14.51 -13.79
CA ARG A 65 -19.66 14.42 -14.24
C ARG A 65 -18.93 15.75 -14.13
N GLU A 66 -19.57 16.85 -14.52
CA GLU A 66 -18.99 18.20 -14.42
C GLU A 66 -18.72 18.59 -12.96
N LEU A 67 -19.63 18.27 -12.05
CA LEU A 67 -19.44 18.51 -10.62
C LEU A 67 -18.30 17.67 -10.03
N ILE A 68 -18.18 16.40 -10.43
CA ILE A 68 -17.10 15.51 -9.98
C ILE A 68 -15.74 16.02 -10.47
N GLU A 69 -15.62 16.35 -11.76
CA GLU A 69 -14.38 16.87 -12.34
C GLU A 69 -13.93 18.17 -11.65
N HIS A 70 -14.86 19.07 -11.34
CA HIS A 70 -14.55 20.28 -10.60
C HIS A 70 -14.09 19.99 -9.15
N HIS A 71 -14.68 18.98 -8.51
CA HIS A 71 -14.30 18.55 -7.17
C HIS A 71 -12.90 17.91 -7.13
N GLU A 72 -12.58 17.04 -8.10
CA GLU A 72 -11.24 16.45 -8.25
C GLU A 72 -10.18 17.52 -8.51
N THR A 73 -10.46 18.46 -9.42
CA THR A 73 -9.52 19.57 -9.70
C THR A 73 -9.29 20.48 -8.49
N SER A 74 -10.28 20.62 -7.60
CA SER A 74 -10.15 21.38 -6.34
C SER A 74 -9.43 20.62 -5.22
N THR A 75 -9.33 19.28 -5.33
CA THR A 75 -8.67 18.41 -4.36
C THR A 75 -7.27 17.97 -4.81
N ASP A 76 -6.92 18.18 -6.08
CA ASP A 76 -5.58 18.01 -6.69
C ASP A 76 -4.54 19.06 -6.23
N GLU A 77 -4.60 19.49 -4.98
CA GLU A 77 -3.54 20.28 -4.39
C GLU A 77 -2.34 19.34 -4.05
N GLU A 78 -1.35 19.26 -4.95
CA GLU A 78 -0.19 18.32 -4.89
C GLU A 78 0.67 18.38 -3.60
N ASN A 79 0.99 17.24 -2.99
CA ASN A 79 1.92 17.15 -1.85
C ASN A 79 3.21 17.99 -1.98
N TRP A 80 3.77 18.45 -0.86
CA TRP A 80 5.02 19.20 -0.83
C TRP A 80 6.16 18.38 -0.22
N LEU A 81 7.38 18.55 -0.74
CA LEU A 81 8.58 17.94 -0.19
C LEU A 81 9.22 18.87 0.83
N CYS A 82 9.45 18.36 2.04
CA CYS A 82 10.17 19.08 3.06
C CYS A 82 11.64 19.24 2.67
N SER A 83 12.14 20.46 2.47
CA SER A 83 13.54 20.68 2.08
C SER A 83 14.56 20.15 3.10
N GLU A 84 14.14 19.96 4.35
CA GLU A 84 15.02 19.66 5.50
C GLU A 84 15.21 18.16 5.72
N CYS A 85 14.15 17.37 5.56
CA CYS A 85 14.21 15.93 5.73
C CYS A 85 13.77 15.15 4.49
N GLN A 86 13.39 15.84 3.42
CA GLN A 86 12.93 15.29 2.14
C GLN A 86 11.69 14.39 2.25
N ALA A 87 10.95 14.47 3.36
CA ALA A 87 9.68 13.78 3.52
C ALA A 87 8.61 14.43 2.62
N GLU A 88 7.81 13.60 1.97
CA GLU A 88 6.59 14.02 1.28
C GLU A 88 5.51 14.31 2.34
N VAL A 89 4.97 15.52 2.31
CA VAL A 89 4.01 16.03 3.29
C VAL A 89 2.74 16.43 2.55
N ASP A 90 1.60 15.95 3.02
CA ASP A 90 0.31 16.32 2.45
C ASP A 90 0.06 17.83 2.62
N ARG A 91 -0.52 18.49 1.61
CA ARG A 91 -0.76 19.95 1.65
C ARG A 91 -1.67 20.43 2.78
N GLY A 92 -2.47 19.53 3.36
CA GLY A 92 -3.30 19.83 4.54
C GLY A 92 -2.50 20.11 5.82
N PHE A 93 -1.17 19.95 5.80
CA PHE A 93 -0.31 20.23 6.95
C PHE A 93 0.65 21.38 6.68
N ASP A 94 0.59 22.38 7.56
CA ASP A 94 1.54 23.51 7.59
C ASP A 94 2.89 23.13 8.23
N ARG A 95 3.00 21.90 8.78
CA ARG A 95 4.21 21.40 9.45
C ARG A 95 4.57 20.02 8.93
N CYS A 96 5.85 19.80 8.69
CA CYS A 96 6.33 18.48 8.29
C CYS A 96 6.10 17.47 9.42
N TRP A 97 5.41 16.37 9.13
CA TRP A 97 5.15 15.30 10.10
C TRP A 97 6.42 14.58 10.57
N SER A 98 7.50 14.62 9.77
CA SER A 98 8.76 13.92 10.09
C SER A 98 9.72 14.78 10.91
N CYS A 99 9.89 16.07 10.59
CA CYS A 99 10.89 16.92 11.26
C CYS A 99 10.27 18.09 12.05
N GLY A 100 8.96 18.30 11.95
CA GLY A 100 8.22 19.32 12.70
C GLY A 100 8.47 20.77 12.27
N LYS A 101 9.20 21.00 11.16
CA LYS A 101 9.44 22.34 10.62
C LYS A 101 8.24 22.84 9.81
N ASP A 102 8.00 24.14 9.91
CA ASP A 102 6.89 24.79 9.26
C ASP A 102 7.16 24.98 7.76
N ARG A 103 6.12 24.86 6.94
CA ARG A 103 6.18 24.97 5.49
C ARG A 103 6.73 26.33 5.03
N GLU A 104 6.38 27.40 5.74
CA GLU A 104 6.84 28.77 5.43
C GLU A 104 8.33 28.97 5.74
N ALA A 105 8.86 28.29 6.76
CA ALA A 105 10.28 28.34 7.11
C ALA A 105 11.15 27.59 6.08
N ILE A 106 10.53 26.68 5.33
CA ILE A 106 11.13 25.84 4.30
C ILE A 106 10.75 26.42 2.94
N GLY A 107 11.40 27.52 2.57
CA GLY A 107 11.13 28.25 1.33
C GLY A 107 10.92 27.31 0.13
N THR A 108 9.86 27.58 -0.65
CA THR A 108 9.44 26.82 -1.84
C THR A 108 10.57 26.73 -2.86
N SER A 109 11.39 25.71 -2.72
CA SER A 109 12.36 25.33 -3.73
C SER A 109 11.69 24.31 -4.63
N THR A 110 10.86 24.80 -5.56
CA THR A 110 10.48 24.03 -6.73
C THR A 110 11.77 23.50 -7.37
N PRO A 111 11.92 22.20 -7.67
CA PRO A 111 13.20 21.66 -8.13
C PRO A 111 13.52 22.21 -9.53
N GLN A 112 14.34 23.26 -9.62
CA GLN A 112 15.09 23.53 -10.84
C GLN A 112 16.33 22.64 -10.84
N VAL A 113 16.34 21.71 -11.79
CA VAL A 113 17.51 20.89 -12.13
C VAL A 113 18.62 21.83 -12.59
N SER A 114 19.67 21.97 -11.79
CA SER A 114 20.93 22.55 -12.22
C SER A 114 22.08 21.77 -11.60
N ASP A 115 22.81 21.06 -12.47
CA ASP A 115 24.17 20.57 -12.26
C ASP A 115 25.02 21.65 -11.59
N GLN A 116 25.78 21.33 -10.54
CA GLN A 116 27.19 21.71 -10.31
C GLN A 116 27.75 21.05 -9.04
N VAL A 117 29.07 21.00 -9.00
CA VAL A 117 29.94 19.98 -8.42
C VAL A 117 30.73 20.55 -7.22
N ILE A 118 31.28 19.64 -6.40
CA ILE A 118 32.50 19.75 -5.56
C ILE A 118 32.30 20.15 -4.08
N ALA A 119 32.46 19.11 -3.24
CA ALA A 119 33.27 18.96 -2.02
C ALA A 119 33.56 20.18 -1.13
N SER A 120 33.39 20.00 0.18
CA SER A 120 34.51 19.86 1.15
C SER A 120 33.99 19.98 2.60
N ASP A 121 34.40 19.01 3.44
CA ASP A 121 34.98 19.18 4.78
C ASP A 121 34.07 19.75 5.91
N THR A 122 34.18 19.40 7.20
CA THR A 122 35.04 18.53 8.01
C THR A 122 34.57 18.70 9.46
N GLU A 123 34.64 17.63 10.29
CA GLU A 123 34.75 17.66 11.77
C GLU A 123 33.63 18.37 12.57
N ASN A 124 33.34 18.12 13.83
CA ASN A 124 33.75 17.23 14.90
C ASN A 124 32.69 17.48 16.00
N ASP A 125 32.50 16.50 16.87
CA ASP A 125 32.62 16.67 18.33
C ASP A 125 31.57 16.01 19.21
N GLN A 126 32.15 15.34 20.20
CA GLN A 126 31.59 14.40 21.13
C GLN A 126 30.77 15.10 22.23
N ARG A 127 29.68 14.45 22.67
CA ARG A 127 29.44 14.31 24.12
C ARG A 127 28.53 13.13 24.47
N SER A 128 29.15 12.11 25.05
CA SER A 128 28.51 11.21 26.02
C SER A 128 28.64 11.84 27.42
N PRO A 129 27.78 11.51 28.40
CA PRO A 129 28.14 10.35 29.22
C PRO A 129 26.95 9.49 29.69
N THR A 130 27.32 8.22 29.85
CA THR A 130 26.65 7.07 30.47
C THR A 130 26.20 7.27 31.92
N GLY A 131 25.11 6.56 32.26
CA GLY A 131 24.98 5.88 33.55
C GLY A 131 23.60 6.02 34.20
N ASP A 132 22.72 5.03 34.03
CA ASP A 132 22.35 4.15 35.15
C ASP A 132 21.53 2.96 34.65
N THR A 133 21.93 1.76 35.07
CA THR A 133 21.20 0.50 34.85
C THR A 133 20.57 0.14 36.17
N THR A 134 19.24 0.18 36.25
CA THR A 134 18.51 -0.56 37.27
C THR A 134 17.33 -1.25 36.62
N GLU A 135 17.37 -2.58 36.67
CA GLU A 135 16.31 -3.49 36.28
C GLU A 135 14.99 -3.10 36.96
N SER A 136 13.98 -2.80 36.14
CA SER A 136 12.59 -2.83 36.54
C SER A 136 11.84 -3.61 35.47
N THR A 137 11.32 -4.78 35.86
CA THR A 137 10.32 -5.55 35.11
C THR A 137 9.07 -4.69 34.96
N ALA A 138 9.07 -3.84 33.94
CA ALA A 138 7.94 -3.02 33.54
C ALA A 138 7.51 -3.48 32.15
N ASP A 139 6.24 -3.86 32.08
CA ASP A 139 5.44 -4.16 30.90
C ASP A 139 5.82 -3.20 29.75
N SER A 140 6.76 -3.62 28.89
CA SER A 140 7.12 -2.85 27.73
C SER A 140 5.90 -2.87 26.82
N PRO A 141 5.30 -1.73 26.45
CA PRO A 141 4.23 -1.71 25.49
C PRO A 141 4.79 -2.31 24.21
N ILE A 142 4.48 -3.60 23.96
CA ILE A 142 4.92 -4.30 22.76
C ILE A 142 4.53 -3.41 21.60
N ASP A 143 5.55 -2.93 20.88
CA ASP A 143 5.43 -1.96 19.81
C ASP A 143 4.24 -2.36 18.92
N PRO A 144 3.26 -1.47 18.69
CA PRO A 144 2.13 -1.76 17.82
C PRO A 144 2.56 -2.27 16.44
N MET A 145 3.77 -1.94 15.97
CA MET A 145 4.37 -2.51 14.76
C MET A 145 4.67 -4.00 14.91
N VAL A 146 5.19 -4.45 16.05
CA VAL A 146 5.47 -5.88 16.32
C VAL A 146 4.17 -6.69 16.40
N ARG A 147 3.12 -6.14 17.04
CA ARG A 147 1.79 -6.78 17.09
C ARG A 147 1.13 -6.88 15.71
N ARG A 148 1.31 -5.88 14.85
CA ARG A 148 0.83 -5.90 13.46
C ARG A 148 1.63 -6.88 12.61
N ALA A 149 2.95 -6.87 12.70
CA ALA A 149 3.83 -7.80 12.00
C ALA A 149 3.54 -9.26 12.37
N PHE A 150 3.29 -9.54 13.65
CA PHE A 150 2.93 -10.88 14.12
C PHE A 150 1.57 -11.36 13.58
N ARG A 151 0.55 -10.48 13.57
CA ARG A 151 -0.78 -10.81 13.00
C ARG A 151 -0.72 -11.02 11.49
N SER A 152 0.01 -10.16 10.77
CA SER A 152 0.23 -10.32 9.33
C SER A 152 1.01 -11.59 9.01
N SER A 153 1.99 -11.96 9.83
CA SER A 153 2.74 -13.23 9.71
C SER A 153 1.83 -14.45 9.91
N MET A 154 0.96 -14.43 10.92
CA MET A 154 0.00 -15.53 11.14
C MET A 154 -1.05 -15.66 10.03
N ILE A 155 -1.54 -14.54 9.48
CA ILE A 155 -2.51 -14.57 8.37
C ILE A 155 -1.82 -14.98 7.06
N GLY A 156 -0.59 -14.52 6.83
CA GLY A 156 0.23 -14.90 5.68
C GLY A 156 0.60 -16.39 5.65
N LEU A 157 0.76 -17.01 6.82
CA LEU A 157 1.00 -18.46 6.93
C LEU A 157 -0.26 -19.29 6.62
N GLY A 158 -1.46 -18.73 6.82
CA GLY A 158 -2.74 -19.46 6.73
C GLY A 158 -3.45 -19.39 5.38
N LEU A 159 -3.34 -18.28 4.64
CA LEU A 159 -4.24 -18.02 3.50
C LEU A 159 -3.64 -18.35 2.11
N LEU A 160 -2.31 -18.34 1.95
CA LEU A 160 -1.68 -18.44 0.62
C LEU A 160 -0.39 -19.30 0.47
N PRO A 161 -0.01 -20.23 1.38
CA PRO A 161 1.18 -21.05 1.13
C PRO A 161 1.03 -21.93 -0.13
N ILE A 162 -0.16 -22.49 -0.36
CA ILE A 162 -0.39 -23.45 -1.46
C ILE A 162 -0.19 -22.79 -2.82
N ILE A 163 -0.79 -21.61 -3.05
CA ILE A 163 -0.72 -20.93 -4.36
C ILE A 163 0.71 -20.45 -4.63
N LEU A 164 1.41 -19.95 -3.61
CA LEU A 164 2.79 -19.48 -3.76
C LEU A 164 3.78 -20.63 -3.99
N HIS A 165 3.59 -21.78 -3.33
CA HIS A 165 4.42 -22.96 -3.54
C HIS A 165 4.16 -23.62 -4.90
N VAL A 166 2.90 -23.67 -5.37
CA VAL A 166 2.58 -24.14 -6.72
C VAL A 166 3.22 -23.24 -7.77
N TYR A 167 3.14 -21.91 -7.61
CA TYR A 167 3.81 -20.97 -8.52
C TYR A 167 5.34 -21.13 -8.51
N SER A 168 5.96 -21.22 -7.32
CA SER A 168 7.40 -21.47 -7.19
C SER A 168 7.83 -22.78 -7.87
N MET A 169 7.04 -23.84 -7.73
CA MET A 169 7.30 -25.12 -8.38
C MET A 169 7.18 -25.03 -9.91
N THR A 170 6.21 -24.28 -10.44
CA THR A 170 6.10 -24.07 -11.90
C THR A 170 7.27 -23.28 -12.47
N LEU A 171 7.84 -22.31 -11.73
CA LEU A 171 9.04 -21.60 -12.14
C LEU A 171 10.28 -22.51 -12.14
N LEU A 172 10.44 -23.36 -11.12
CA LEU A 172 11.54 -24.33 -11.07
C LEU A 172 11.44 -25.34 -12.21
N PHE A 173 10.23 -25.81 -12.53
CA PHE A 173 10.00 -26.76 -13.63
C PHE A 173 10.24 -26.12 -15.00
N LYS A 174 9.78 -24.88 -15.19
CA LYS A 174 10.07 -24.10 -16.41
C LYS A 174 11.56 -23.88 -16.59
N ARG A 175 12.30 -23.60 -15.50
CA ARG A 175 13.76 -23.45 -15.56
C ARG A 175 14.48 -24.77 -15.80
N ALA A 176 14.02 -25.87 -15.20
CA ALA A 176 14.57 -27.22 -15.44
C ALA A 176 14.36 -27.70 -16.88
N SER A 177 13.36 -27.14 -17.58
CA SER A 177 13.09 -27.44 -18.99
C SER A 177 13.96 -26.64 -19.97
N GLN A 178 14.82 -25.74 -19.49
CA GLN A 178 15.75 -25.00 -20.33
C GLN A 178 17.13 -25.67 -20.28
N GLU A 179 17.67 -26.06 -21.43
CA GLU A 179 18.96 -26.78 -21.58
C GLU A 179 20.21 -25.91 -21.37
N GLU A 180 20.07 -24.71 -20.80
CA GLU A 180 21.22 -23.83 -20.54
C GLU A 180 22.03 -24.35 -19.35
N PRO A 181 23.36 -24.51 -19.48
CA PRO A 181 24.21 -24.94 -18.37
C PRO A 181 24.18 -23.89 -17.26
N LEU A 182 23.68 -24.29 -16.10
CA LEU A 182 23.59 -23.44 -14.92
C LEU A 182 24.98 -23.12 -14.36
N THR A 183 25.20 -21.87 -13.97
CA THR A 183 26.37 -21.47 -13.19
C THR A 183 26.31 -22.10 -11.79
N GLN A 184 27.48 -22.38 -11.20
CA GLN A 184 27.61 -23.10 -9.92
C GLN A 184 26.83 -22.43 -8.78
N GLU A 185 26.73 -21.10 -8.79
CA GLU A 185 25.95 -20.33 -7.81
C GLU A 185 24.43 -20.49 -8.01
N SER A 186 23.97 -20.55 -9.27
CA SER A 186 22.55 -20.75 -9.59
C SER A 186 22.06 -22.15 -9.20
N ASN A 187 22.91 -23.17 -9.35
CA ASN A 187 22.60 -24.54 -8.92
C ASN A 187 22.36 -24.63 -7.39
N ARG A 188 23.20 -23.98 -6.59
CA ARG A 188 23.04 -24.00 -5.12
C ARG A 188 21.72 -23.36 -4.70
N LEU A 189 21.38 -22.21 -5.30
CA LEU A 189 20.11 -21.53 -5.04
C LEU A 189 18.92 -22.40 -5.46
N TRP A 190 18.99 -23.06 -6.62
CA TRP A 190 17.94 -23.98 -7.09
C TRP A 190 17.66 -25.12 -6.10
N TYR A 191 18.71 -25.78 -5.59
CA TYR A 191 18.54 -26.86 -4.60
C TYR A 191 17.99 -26.38 -3.27
N ILE A 192 18.40 -25.20 -2.80
CA ILE A 192 17.86 -24.59 -1.57
C ILE A 192 16.37 -24.29 -1.76
N THR A 193 16.00 -23.66 -2.87
CA THR A 193 14.60 -23.33 -3.18
C THR A 193 13.74 -24.60 -3.30
N LEU A 194 14.25 -25.66 -3.93
CA LEU A 194 13.57 -26.95 -4.00
C LEU A 194 13.36 -27.56 -2.60
N GLY A 195 14.39 -27.56 -1.75
CA GLY A 195 14.33 -28.09 -0.40
C GLY A 195 13.31 -27.36 0.49
N VAL A 196 13.25 -26.03 0.41
CA VAL A 196 12.26 -25.22 1.14
C VAL A 196 10.83 -25.55 0.70
N ASN A 197 10.59 -25.70 -0.62
CA ASN A 197 9.27 -26.07 -1.13
C ASN A 197 8.82 -27.47 -0.66
N ILE A 198 9.73 -28.46 -0.68
CA ILE A 198 9.44 -29.81 -0.18
C ILE A 198 9.13 -29.79 1.32
N LEU A 199 9.92 -29.06 2.11
CA LEU A 199 9.71 -28.94 3.55
C LEU A 199 8.35 -28.30 3.87
N ALA A 200 8.03 -27.19 3.21
CA ALA A 200 6.76 -26.50 3.40
C ALA A 200 5.56 -27.39 3.01
N GLY A 201 5.65 -28.10 1.88
CA GLY A 201 4.62 -29.06 1.47
C GLY A 201 4.47 -30.21 2.47
N SER A 202 5.57 -30.71 3.03
CA SER A 202 5.55 -31.78 4.04
C SER A 202 4.89 -31.33 5.35
N VAL A 203 5.25 -30.14 5.84
CA VAL A 203 4.62 -29.53 7.03
C VAL A 203 3.12 -29.36 6.80
N PHE A 204 2.71 -28.89 5.62
CA PHE A 204 1.30 -28.75 5.27
C PHE A 204 0.55 -30.09 5.31
N VAL A 205 1.10 -31.16 4.71
CA VAL A 205 0.49 -32.50 4.74
C VAL A 205 0.37 -33.04 6.17
N ILE A 206 1.38 -32.82 7.01
CA ILE A 206 1.36 -33.23 8.42
C ILE A 206 0.25 -32.47 9.18
N LEU A 207 0.19 -31.15 9.04
CA LEU A 207 -0.84 -30.32 9.67
C LEU A 207 -2.25 -30.71 9.21
N TYR A 208 -2.44 -30.95 7.91
CA TYR A 208 -3.71 -31.43 7.37
C TYR A 208 -4.13 -32.76 8.00
N LYS A 209 -3.22 -33.73 8.10
CA LYS A 209 -3.51 -35.02 8.76
C LYS A 209 -3.87 -34.85 10.23
N LEU A 210 -3.15 -33.99 10.95
CA LEU A 210 -3.42 -33.72 12.37
C LEU A 210 -4.76 -33.02 12.60
N LEU A 211 -5.23 -32.20 11.66
CA LEU A 211 -6.52 -31.50 11.74
C LEU A 211 -7.70 -32.37 11.27
N SER A 212 -7.44 -33.43 10.50
CA SER A 212 -8.46 -34.34 9.95
C SER A 212 -8.85 -35.51 10.88
N HIS A 213 -8.21 -35.63 12.04
CA HIS A 213 -8.44 -36.65 13.05
C HIS A 213 -9.05 -36.06 14.32
#